data_AF-A0A2N5YR97-F1
#
_entry.id   AF-A0A2N5YR97-F1
#
_cell.length_a   1.000
_cell.length_b   1.000
_cell.length_c   1.000
_cell.angle_alpha   90.00
_cell.angle_beta   90.00
_cell.angle_gamma   90.00
#
_symmetry.space_group_name_H-M   'P 1'
#
loop_
_entity.id
_entity.type
_entity.pdbx_description
1 polymer ?
#
loop_
_entity_poly.entity_id
_entity_poly.type
_entity_poly.pdbx_seq_one_letter_code
_entity_poly.pdbx_strand_id
1 'polypeptide(L)'
;MKLFTKCPYCKSETSFYSFVSDRAMLSKEKGNPVQLTCKKCNSDFHTEVDNIYAKKSIIAIIVALTILVLGAPLAFIGLNSFIRDSGYFVISAGMISIPFVIYKIINAQDRKRVDSFNKFKIKG
;
A
#
# COMPACT_ATOMS: atom_id res chain seq x y z
N MET A 1 -0.63 3.83 -7.90
CA MET A 1 -1.41 3.21 -6.82
C MET A 1 -2.51 2.30 -7.37
N LYS A 2 -3.02 1.37 -6.56
CA LYS A 2 -4.18 0.55 -6.92
C LYS A 2 -5.45 1.27 -6.48
N LEU A 3 -6.33 1.54 -7.44
CA LEU A 3 -7.60 2.24 -7.26
C LEU A 3 -8.75 1.25 -7.37
N PHE A 4 -9.85 1.59 -6.71
CA PHE A 4 -11.01 0.74 -6.53
C PHE A 4 -12.29 1.52 -6.82
N THR A 5 -13.28 0.82 -7.35
CA THR A 5 -14.66 1.31 -7.48
C THR A 5 -15.62 0.12 -7.44
N LYS A 6 -16.90 0.39 -7.16
CA LYS A 6 -17.95 -0.64 -7.19
C LYS A 6 -18.61 -0.64 -8.56
N CYS A 7 -18.77 -1.82 -9.14
CA CYS A 7 -19.55 -1.99 -10.34
C CYS A 7 -21.04 -1.71 -10.05
N PRO A 8 -21.73 -0.88 -10.85
CA PRO A 8 -23.15 -0.58 -10.64
C PRO A 8 -24.06 -1.80 -10.85
N TYR A 9 -23.67 -2.73 -11.72
CA TYR A 9 -24.49 -3.90 -12.08
C TYR A 9 -24.42 -5.02 -11.04
N CYS A 10 -23.21 -5.49 -10.70
CA CYS A 10 -23.03 -6.63 -9.80
C CYS A 10 -22.57 -6.26 -8.39
N LYS A 11 -22.40 -4.96 -8.09
CA LYS A 11 -21.92 -4.42 -6.81
C LYS A 11 -20.54 -4.91 -6.38
N SER A 12 -19.85 -5.69 -7.21
CA SER A 12 -18.51 -6.17 -6.92
C SER A 12 -17.48 -5.06 -7.07
N GLU A 13 -16.42 -5.15 -6.29
CA GLU A 13 -15.31 -4.22 -6.36
C GLU A 13 -14.40 -4.58 -7.52
N THR A 14 -14.18 -3.62 -8.42
CA THR A 14 -13.15 -3.73 -9.46
C THR A 14 -11.98 -2.84 -9.10
N SER A 15 -10.80 -3.20 -9.59
CA SER A 15 -9.58 -2.44 -9.34
C SER A 15 -8.69 -2.31 -10.56
N PHE A 16 -8.00 -1.17 -10.64
CA PHE A 16 -7.05 -0.85 -11.70
C PHE A 16 -5.86 -0.07 -11.13
N TYR A 17 -4.76 -0.05 -11.88
CA TYR A 17 -3.56 0.72 -11.51
C TYR A 17 -3.54 2.05 -12.25
N SER A 18 -3.12 3.12 -11.57
CA SER A 18 -2.76 4.43 -12.17
C SER A 18 -1.65 5.05 -11.34
N PHE A 19 -0.80 5.88 -11.94
CA PHE A 19 0.35 6.51 -11.26
C PHE A 19 0.03 7.90 -10.67
N VAL A 20 -1.21 8.36 -10.76
CA VAL A 20 -1.64 9.67 -10.26
C VAL A 20 -1.59 9.78 -8.72
N SER A 21 -1.44 11.01 -8.22
CA SER A 21 -1.43 11.35 -6.79
C SER A 21 -2.82 11.54 -6.19
N ASP A 22 -3.76 12.05 -6.97
CA ASP A 22 -5.09 12.48 -6.52
C ASP A 22 -6.16 12.35 -7.61
N ARG A 23 -7.41 12.62 -7.22
CA ARG A 23 -8.57 12.59 -8.12
C ARG A 23 -8.49 13.61 -9.25
N ALA A 24 -7.97 14.81 -9.01
CA ALA A 24 -7.88 15.83 -10.06
C ALA A 24 -6.94 15.38 -11.18
N MET A 25 -5.78 14.81 -10.83
CA MET A 25 -4.88 14.21 -11.79
C MET A 25 -5.51 13.01 -12.50
N LEU A 26 -6.29 12.18 -11.80
CA LEU A 26 -7.01 11.08 -12.45
C LEU A 26 -8.02 11.58 -13.50
N SER A 27 -8.76 12.64 -13.17
CA SER A 27 -9.69 13.27 -14.11
C SER A 27 -8.99 13.88 -15.31
N LYS A 28 -7.77 14.39 -15.13
CA LYS A 28 -6.96 14.90 -16.23
C LYS A 28 -6.41 13.76 -17.11
N GLU A 29 -6.02 12.64 -16.51
CA GLU A 29 -5.44 11.48 -17.20
C GLU A 29 -6.50 10.68 -17.98
N LYS A 30 -7.66 10.42 -17.37
CA LYS A 30 -8.69 9.51 -17.90
C LYS A 30 -10.02 10.18 -18.25
N GLY A 31 -10.15 11.47 -17.99
CA GLY A 31 -11.42 12.18 -18.09
C GLY A 31 -12.33 11.94 -16.88
N ASN A 32 -13.48 12.60 -16.90
CA ASN A 32 -14.59 12.37 -15.98
C ASN A 32 -15.89 12.44 -16.80
N PRO A 33 -16.60 11.31 -17.01
CA PRO A 33 -16.49 10.03 -16.31
C PRO A 33 -15.38 9.09 -16.83
N VAL A 34 -14.89 8.21 -15.96
CA VAL A 34 -13.91 7.17 -16.30
C VAL A 34 -14.63 5.90 -16.75
N GLN A 35 -14.26 5.37 -17.91
CA GLN A 35 -14.76 4.09 -18.42
C GLN A 35 -13.94 2.92 -17.85
N LEU A 36 -14.62 1.91 -17.32
CA LEU A 36 -14.01 0.71 -16.75
C LEU A 36 -14.83 -0.54 -17.08
N THR A 37 -14.13 -1.67 -17.20
CA THR A 37 -14.74 -2.99 -17.32
C THR A 37 -14.72 -3.70 -15.96
N CYS A 38 -15.86 -4.25 -15.54
CA CYS A 38 -15.93 -5.04 -14.33
C CYS A 38 -15.28 -6.41 -14.55
N LYS A 39 -14.27 -6.78 -13.74
CA LYS A 39 -13.61 -8.10 -13.84
C LYS A 39 -14.48 -9.29 -13.43
N LYS A 40 -15.62 -9.05 -12.77
CA LYS A 40 -16.51 -10.11 -12.27
C LYS A 40 -17.65 -10.43 -13.24
N CYS A 41 -18.32 -9.40 -13.77
CA CYS A 41 -19.47 -9.56 -14.66
C CYS A 41 -19.20 -9.10 -16.10
N ASN A 42 -17.98 -8.67 -16.42
CA ASN A 42 -17.53 -8.21 -17.74
C ASN A 42 -18.35 -7.07 -18.37
N SER A 43 -19.19 -6.40 -17.58
CA SER A 43 -19.94 -5.23 -18.02
C SER A 43 -19.03 -4.00 -18.07
N ASP A 44 -19.14 -3.23 -19.13
CA ASP A 44 -18.56 -1.90 -19.22
C ASP A 44 -19.47 -0.88 -18.53
N PHE A 45 -18.85 0.04 -17.78
CA PHE A 45 -19.56 1.10 -17.10
C PHE A 45 -18.72 2.36 -16.99
N HIS A 46 -19.42 3.48 -16.88
CA HIS A 46 -18.84 4.77 -16.58
C HIS A 46 -18.99 5.06 -15.09
N THR A 47 -17.94 5.58 -14.47
CA THR A 47 -17.97 6.03 -13.08
C THR A 47 -17.36 7.41 -12.98
N GLU A 48 -17.98 8.26 -12.17
CA GLU A 48 -17.34 9.51 -11.77
C GLU A 48 -16.06 9.23 -11.00
N VAL A 49 -15.09 10.12 -11.16
CA VAL A 49 -13.80 10.06 -10.45
C VAL A 49 -13.99 10.08 -8.93
N ASP A 50 -15.02 10.78 -8.45
CA ASP A 50 -15.34 10.88 -7.02
C ASP A 50 -15.78 9.55 -6.40
N ASN A 51 -16.33 8.62 -7.21
CA ASN A 51 -16.68 7.27 -6.79
C ASN A 51 -15.48 6.31 -6.77
N ILE A 52 -14.31 6.76 -7.24
CA ILE A 52 -13.06 6.00 -7.20
C ILE A 52 -12.32 6.32 -5.89
N TYR A 53 -11.76 5.29 -5.28
CA TYR A 53 -11.05 5.40 -4.02
C TYR A 53 -9.80 4.53 -3.97
N ALA A 54 -8.82 4.95 -3.18
CA ALA A 54 -7.61 4.20 -2.89
C ALA A 54 -7.76 3.42 -1.57
N LYS A 55 -7.15 2.24 -1.48
CA LYS A 55 -7.02 1.46 -0.23
C LYS A 55 -5.55 1.34 0.17
N LYS A 56 -5.32 1.18 1.47
CA LYS A 56 -4.00 0.88 2.02
C LYS A 56 -3.47 -0.44 1.48
N SER A 57 -2.16 -0.48 1.26
CA SER A 57 -1.44 -1.65 0.79
C SER A 57 -0.96 -2.51 1.96
N ILE A 58 -1.06 -3.84 1.80
CA ILE A 58 -0.46 -4.80 2.74
C ILE A 58 1.05 -5.01 2.50
N ILE A 59 1.63 -4.38 1.47
CA ILE A 59 3.05 -4.55 1.12
C ILE A 59 3.97 -4.15 2.28
N ALA A 60 3.62 -3.11 3.05
CA ALA A 60 4.40 -2.70 4.22
C ALA A 60 4.55 -3.83 5.24
N ILE A 61 3.48 -4.61 5.45
CA ILE A 61 3.46 -5.75 6.37
C ILE A 61 4.33 -6.88 5.81
N ILE A 62 4.18 -7.19 4.52
CA ILE A 62 4.95 -8.24 3.84
C ILE A 62 6.44 -7.94 3.95
N VAL A 63 6.87 -6.71 3.61
CA VAL A 63 8.28 -6.31 3.69
C VAL A 63 8.81 -6.44 5.12
N ALA A 64 8.06 -5.95 6.12
CA ALA A 64 8.48 -6.03 7.51
C ALA A 64 8.62 -7.47 8.00
N LEU A 65 7.66 -8.35 7.64
CA LEU A 65 7.72 -9.77 7.98
C LEU A 65 8.89 -10.48 7.29
N THR A 66 9.16 -10.18 6.03
CA THR A 66 10.29 -10.77 5.30
C THR A 66 11.63 -10.38 5.95
N ILE A 67 11.79 -9.10 6.34
CA ILE A 67 13.00 -8.64 7.05
C ILE A 67 13.12 -9.32 8.41
N LEU A 68 12.02 -9.51 9.13
CA LEU A 68 12.04 -10.19 10.42
C LEU A 68 12.41 -11.68 10.27
N VAL A 69 11.74 -12.39 9.37
CA VAL A 69 11.87 -13.85 9.22
C VAL A 69 13.19 -14.25 8.56
N LEU A 70 13.68 -13.48 7.58
CA LEU A 70 14.94 -13.78 6.89
C LEU A 70 16.12 -12.98 7.45
N GLY A 71 15.90 -11.70 7.74
CA GLY A 71 16.96 -10.82 8.21
C GLY A 71 17.42 -11.15 9.63
N ALA A 72 16.53 -11.53 10.55
CA ALA A 72 16.94 -11.85 11.91
C ALA A 72 17.81 -13.13 11.99
N PRO A 73 17.47 -14.26 11.34
CA PRO A 73 18.35 -15.43 11.32
C PRO A 73 19.69 -15.19 10.61
N LEU A 74 19.68 -14.47 9.48
CA LEU A 74 20.91 -14.14 8.76
C LEU A 74 21.84 -13.26 9.61
N ALA A 75 21.29 -12.25 10.26
CA ALA A 75 22.05 -11.40 11.17
C ALA A 75 22.55 -12.18 12.40
N PHE A 76 21.77 -13.14 12.91
CA PHE A 76 22.19 -14.01 14.02
C PHE A 76 23.39 -14.89 13.64
N ILE A 77 23.35 -15.53 12.47
CA ILE A 77 24.46 -16.36 11.98
C ILE A 77 25.70 -15.49 11.70
N GLY A 78 25.52 -14.36 11.01
CA GLY A 78 26.63 -13.50 10.59
C GLY A 78 27.30 -12.73 11.73
N LEU A 79 26.55 -12.38 12.78
CA LEU A 79 27.07 -11.64 13.93
C LEU A 79 27.41 -12.54 15.13
N ASN A 80 27.33 -13.87 14.98
CA ASN A 80 27.54 -14.82 16.08
C ASN A 80 28.86 -14.59 16.85
N SER A 81 29.94 -14.25 16.14
CA SER A 81 31.24 -13.92 16.76
C SER A 81 31.21 -12.64 17.60
N PHE A 82 30.45 -11.62 17.19
CA PHE A 82 30.27 -10.37 17.95
C PHE A 82 29.28 -10.53 19.10
N ILE A 83 28.25 -11.37 18.91
CA ILE A 83 27.24 -11.70 19.93
C ILE A 83 27.87 -12.40 21.14
N ARG A 84 28.98 -13.12 20.96
CA ARG A 84 29.64 -13.83 22.06
C ARG A 84 30.34 -12.90 23.06
N ASP A 85 30.85 -11.76 22.58
CA ASP A 85 31.59 -10.79 23.39
C ASP A 85 30.74 -9.57 23.83
N SER A 86 29.61 -9.33 23.15
CA SER A 86 28.69 -8.22 23.46
C SER A 86 27.38 -8.74 24.04
N GLY A 87 26.85 -8.07 25.07
CA GLY A 87 25.65 -8.54 25.78
C GLY A 87 24.46 -8.79 24.85
N TYR A 88 23.94 -10.03 24.87
CA TYR A 88 22.82 -10.55 24.07
C TYR A 88 21.58 -9.63 23.99
N PHE A 89 21.37 -8.77 24.98
CA PHE A 89 20.24 -7.87 25.07
C PHE A 89 20.24 -6.75 24.00
N VAL A 90 21.40 -6.17 23.68
CA VAL A 90 21.48 -5.03 22.73
C VAL A 90 21.17 -5.49 21.30
N ILE A 91 21.63 -6.69 20.95
CA ILE A 91 21.48 -7.26 19.60
C ILE A 91 20.04 -7.73 19.36
N SER A 92 19.43 -8.36 20.37
CA SER A 92 18.03 -8.79 20.30
C SER A 92 17.04 -7.61 20.23
N ALA A 93 17.30 -6.52 20.96
CA ALA A 93 16.48 -5.30 20.86
C ALA A 93 16.61 -4.62 19.48
N GLY A 94 17.80 -4.62 18.87
CA GLY A 94 18.04 -4.10 17.52
C GLY A 94 17.30 -4.87 16.43
N MET A 95 17.30 -6.21 16.50
CA MET A 95 16.64 -7.07 15.51
C MET A 95 15.13 -6.87 15.41
N ILE A 96 14.46 -6.53 16.52
CA ILE A 96 13.00 -6.31 16.54
C ILE A 96 12.66 -4.86 16.19
N SER A 97 13.46 -3.90 16.66
CA SER A 97 13.20 -2.48 16.44
C SER A 97 13.34 -2.08 14.96
N ILE A 98 14.28 -2.66 14.21
CA ILE A 98 14.50 -2.33 12.80
C ILE A 98 13.27 -2.65 11.92
N PRO A 99 12.72 -3.88 11.88
CA PRO A 99 11.50 -4.18 11.13
C PRO A 99 10.31 -3.30 11.54
N PHE A 100 10.21 -2.96 12.83
CA PHE A 100 9.13 -2.12 13.35
C PHE A 100 9.21 -0.68 12.85
N VAL A 101 10.42 -0.08 12.85
CA VAL A 101 10.63 1.28 12.32
C VAL A 101 10.38 1.32 10.81
N ILE A 102 10.90 0.34 10.06
CA ILE A 102 10.67 0.22 8.61
C ILE A 102 9.17 0.13 8.32
N TYR A 103 8.45 -0.74 9.04
CA TYR A 103 7.00 -0.86 8.93
C TYR A 103 6.30 0.48 9.15
N LYS A 104 6.64 1.20 10.22
CA LYS A 104 6.04 2.51 10.53
C LYS A 104 6.24 3.53 9.42
N ILE A 105 7.46 3.63 8.87
CA ILE A 105 7.79 4.59 7.82
C ILE A 105 6.97 4.28 6.55
N ILE A 106 6.99 3.03 6.08
CA ILE A 106 6.28 2.64 4.86
C ILE A 106 4.76 2.81 5.04
N ASN A 107 4.22 2.40 6.19
CA ASN A 107 2.79 2.53 6.47
C ASN A 107 2.34 4.00 6.59
N ALA A 108 3.17 4.87 7.16
CA ALA A 108 2.89 6.30 7.22
C ALA A 108 2.88 6.94 5.82
N GLN A 109 3.81 6.57 4.96
CA GLN A 109 3.85 7.03 3.56
C GLN A 109 2.64 6.54 2.77
N ASP A 110 2.29 5.25 2.88
CA ASP A 110 1.14 4.70 2.18
C ASP A 110 -0.18 5.34 2.67
N ARG A 111 -0.33 5.55 3.98
CA ARG A 111 -1.48 6.27 4.54
C ARG A 111 -1.61 7.68 3.95
N LYS A 112 -0.53 8.47 3.94
CA LYS A 112 -0.55 9.83 3.37
C LYS A 112 -0.97 9.82 1.90
N ARG A 113 -0.48 8.86 1.12
CA ARG A 113 -0.83 8.71 -0.30
C ARG A 113 -2.31 8.36 -0.48
N VAL A 114 -2.83 7.40 0.28
CA VAL A 114 -4.25 6.99 0.23
C VAL A 114 -5.16 8.14 0.67
N ASP A 115 -4.81 8.81 1.76
CA ASP A 115 -5.58 9.95 2.28
C ASP A 115 -5.58 11.11 1.28
N SER A 116 -4.44 11.41 0.65
CA SER A 116 -4.33 12.45 -0.39
C SER A 116 -5.28 12.18 -1.55
N PHE A 117 -5.32 10.93 -2.03
CA PHE A 117 -6.22 10.56 -3.12
C PHE A 117 -7.70 10.68 -2.71
N ASN A 118 -8.06 10.17 -1.53
CA ASN A 118 -9.46 10.11 -1.10
C ASN A 118 -10.02 11.45 -0.60
N LYS A 119 -9.17 12.39 -0.16
CA LYS A 119 -9.58 13.66 0.44
C LYS A 119 -10.06 14.69 -0.58
N PHE A 120 -9.45 14.73 -1.77
CA PHE A 120 -9.84 15.68 -2.80
C PHE A 120 -11.10 15.19 -3.52
N LYS A 121 -12.18 15.96 -3.49
CA LYS A 121 -13.36 15.77 -4.35
C LYS A 121 -13.34 16.84 -5.43
N ILE A 122 -13.58 16.46 -6.66
CA ILE A 122 -13.63 17.43 -7.75
C ILE A 122 -14.99 18.10 -7.63
N LYS A 123 -15.03 19.40 -7.28
CA LYS A 123 -16.29 20.15 -7.33
C LYS A 123 -16.77 20.15 -8.78
N GLY A 124 -17.99 19.64 -9.00
CA GLY A 124 -18.73 19.79 -10.25
C GLY A 124 -19.06 21.24 -10.55
#